data_AF-A0A7H8S7Z2-F1
#
_entry.id   AF-A0A7H8S7Z2-F1
#
_cell.length_a   1.000
_cell.length_b   1.000
_cell.length_c   1.000
_cell.angle_alpha   90.00
_cell.angle_beta   90.00
_cell.angle_gamma   90.00
#
_symmetry.space_group_name_H-M   'P 1'
#
loop_
_entity.id
_entity.type
_entity.pdbx_description
1 polymer ?
#
loop_
_entity_poly.entity_id
_entity_poly.type
_entity_poly.pdbx_seq_one_letter_code
_entity_poly.pdbx_strand_id
1 'polypeptide(L)'
;MIKTEKITKHDLKQLFDTTWHNDGYILQKYIHSKTKLGDPFDCRIRLEKNGRGFWEVAVYLVRIGSNQKVVSNVAQGGSVSRLRPFLESNFKENMESIKASIENIANKLPYKLESIFQQNLISLGLDIGIEKGGQIYLFEVETGPANEFAMGEIAIIQRRGV
;
A
#
# COMPACT_ATOMS: atom_id res chain seq x y z
N MET A 1 -24.97 -4.70 -3.51
CA MET A 1 -24.07 -5.84 -3.81
C MET A 1 -23.59 -5.72 -5.25
N ILE A 2 -22.29 -5.74 -5.48
CA ILE A 2 -21.73 -5.87 -6.83
C ILE A 2 -22.07 -7.29 -7.32
N LYS A 3 -22.72 -7.41 -8.48
CA LYS A 3 -22.95 -8.73 -9.10
C LYS A 3 -21.60 -9.33 -9.50
N THR A 4 -21.37 -10.58 -9.14
CA THR A 4 -20.18 -11.33 -9.55
C THR A 4 -20.58 -12.43 -10.53
N GLU A 5 -19.79 -12.59 -11.58
CA GLU A 5 -19.92 -13.66 -12.55
C GLU A 5 -18.61 -14.45 -12.61
N LYS A 6 -18.70 -15.76 -12.82
CA LYS A 6 -17.54 -16.61 -13.01
C LYS A 6 -17.24 -16.71 -14.49
N ILE A 7 -16.05 -16.30 -14.89
CA ILE A 7 -15.53 -16.45 -16.25
C ILE A 7 -14.19 -17.19 -16.20
N THR A 8 -13.80 -17.82 -17.31
CA THR A 8 -12.51 -18.49 -17.38
C THR A 8 -11.38 -17.47 -17.48
N LYS A 9 -10.14 -17.88 -17.17
CA LYS A 9 -8.95 -17.03 -17.36
C LYS A 9 -8.79 -16.62 -18.84
N HIS A 10 -9.16 -17.51 -19.76
CA HIS A 10 -9.11 -17.23 -21.19
C HIS A 10 -10.11 -16.12 -21.55
N ASP A 11 -11.36 -16.25 -21.11
CA ASP A 11 -12.40 -15.26 -21.40
C ASP A 11 -12.09 -13.91 -20.75
N LEU A 12 -11.54 -13.90 -19.53
CA LEU A 12 -11.10 -12.67 -18.88
C LEU A 12 -9.99 -11.96 -19.68
N LYS A 13 -9.00 -12.73 -20.17
CA LYS A 13 -7.93 -12.19 -21.00
C LYS A 13 -8.48 -11.64 -22.31
N GLN A 14 -9.36 -12.40 -22.98
CA GLN A 14 -9.97 -11.95 -24.22
C GLN A 14 -10.79 -10.68 -24.02
N LEU A 15 -11.63 -10.62 -22.98
CA LEU A 15 -12.41 -9.44 -22.62
C LEU A 15 -11.51 -8.22 -22.36
N PHE A 16 -10.40 -8.42 -21.63
CA PHE A 16 -9.43 -7.36 -21.38
C PHE A 16 -8.78 -6.87 -22.68
N ASP A 17 -8.33 -7.81 -23.51
CA ASP A 17 -7.64 -7.53 -24.77
C ASP A 17 -8.55 -6.80 -25.78
N THR A 18 -9.85 -7.09 -25.78
CA THR A 18 -10.80 -6.43 -26.71
C THR A 18 -11.32 -5.10 -26.22
N THR A 19 -11.38 -4.89 -24.89
CA THR A 19 -12.09 -3.73 -24.31
C THR A 19 -11.14 -2.64 -23.82
N TRP A 20 -9.97 -3.01 -23.28
CA TRP A 20 -9.11 -2.08 -22.54
C TRP A 20 -7.62 -2.09 -22.98
N HIS A 21 -7.23 -2.96 -23.92
CA HIS A 21 -5.83 -3.18 -24.30
C HIS A 21 -5.06 -1.94 -24.78
N ASN A 22 -5.75 -0.97 -25.39
CA ASN A 22 -5.10 0.19 -26.00
C ASN A 22 -5.20 1.49 -25.17
N ASP A 23 -5.83 1.44 -24.01
CA ASP A 23 -6.15 2.64 -23.23
C ASP A 23 -5.27 2.81 -21.96
N GLY A 24 -4.12 2.13 -21.91
CA GLY A 24 -3.18 2.25 -20.78
C GLY A 24 -3.67 1.59 -19.47
N TYR A 25 -4.60 0.64 -19.56
CA TYR A 25 -5.05 -0.13 -18.40
C TYR A 25 -4.11 -1.30 -18.07
N ILE A 26 -4.13 -1.71 -16.80
CA ILE A 26 -3.46 -2.91 -16.31
C ILE A 26 -4.50 -3.89 -15.74
N LEU A 27 -4.29 -5.19 -15.98
CA LEU A 27 -5.07 -6.25 -15.36
C LEU A 27 -4.29 -6.85 -14.19
N GLN A 28 -4.79 -6.64 -12.97
CA GLN A 28 -4.17 -7.12 -11.74
C GLN A 28 -5.08 -8.11 -11.00
N LYS A 29 -4.46 -9.08 -10.32
CA LYS A 29 -5.18 -9.95 -9.37
C LYS A 29 -5.87 -9.07 -8.33
N TYR A 30 -7.17 -9.27 -8.14
CA TYR A 30 -7.89 -8.65 -7.03
C TYR A 30 -7.44 -9.26 -5.69
N ILE A 31 -6.90 -8.42 -4.81
CA ILE A 31 -6.43 -8.80 -3.48
C ILE A 31 -7.53 -8.50 -2.46
N HIS A 32 -7.92 -9.51 -1.68
CA HIS A 32 -8.99 -9.39 -0.68
C HIS A 32 -8.51 -8.73 0.63
N SER A 33 -8.05 -7.48 0.53
CA SER A 33 -7.61 -6.65 1.65
C SER A 33 -8.81 -5.98 2.32
N LYS A 34 -9.47 -6.72 3.22
CA LYS A 34 -10.71 -6.29 3.90
C LYS A 34 -10.64 -6.47 5.41
N THR A 35 -11.18 -5.50 6.14
CA THR A 35 -11.32 -5.58 7.60
C THR A 35 -12.24 -6.72 8.00
N LYS A 36 -12.31 -7.06 9.29
CA LYS A 36 -13.29 -8.02 9.81
C LYS A 36 -14.75 -7.60 9.53
N LEU A 37 -15.01 -6.31 9.37
CA LEU A 37 -16.32 -5.75 9.02
C LEU A 37 -16.58 -5.71 7.51
N GLY A 38 -15.58 -6.07 6.69
CA GLY A 38 -15.70 -6.15 5.23
C GLY A 38 -15.29 -4.88 4.49
N ASP A 39 -14.80 -3.85 5.18
CA ASP A 39 -14.35 -2.60 4.58
C ASP A 39 -12.99 -2.78 3.89
N PRO A 40 -12.77 -2.20 2.69
CA PRO A 40 -11.48 -2.28 2.02
C PRO A 40 -10.44 -1.46 2.78
N PHE A 41 -9.19 -1.93 2.80
CA PHE A 41 -8.08 -1.16 3.35
C PHE A 41 -6.78 -1.43 2.61
N ASP A 42 -5.84 -0.51 2.76
CA ASP A 42 -4.43 -0.68 2.42
C ASP A 42 -3.54 -0.09 3.52
N CYS A 43 -2.30 -0.56 3.61
CA CYS A 43 -1.26 0.05 4.43
C CYS A 43 -0.34 0.89 3.55
N ARG A 44 -0.47 2.21 3.67
CA ARG A 44 0.43 3.22 3.11
C ARG A 44 1.67 3.32 4.00
N ILE A 45 2.84 3.13 3.41
CA ILE A 45 4.13 3.33 4.05
C ILE A 45 4.79 4.55 3.40
N ARG A 46 5.09 5.58 4.19
CA ARG A 46 5.85 6.74 3.73
C ARG A 46 7.31 6.58 4.12
N LEU A 47 8.20 6.70 3.14
CA LEU A 47 9.64 6.67 3.36
C LEU A 47 10.30 7.94 2.81
N GLU A 48 11.32 8.40 3.51
CA GLU A 48 12.11 9.59 3.20
C GLU A 48 13.59 9.27 3.35
N LYS A 49 14.43 9.86 2.50
CA LYS A 49 15.85 9.97 2.82
C LYS A 49 16.08 11.03 3.88
N ASN A 50 16.88 10.69 4.89
CA ASN A 50 17.39 11.67 5.85
C ASN A 50 18.50 12.55 5.23
N GLY A 51 19.00 13.52 5.99
CA GLY A 51 20.05 14.45 5.55
C GLY A 51 21.39 13.77 5.18
N ARG A 52 21.57 12.49 5.53
CA ARG A 52 22.74 11.66 5.16
C ARG A 52 22.48 10.75 3.95
N GLY A 53 21.27 10.79 3.38
CA GLY A 53 20.88 9.98 2.23
C GLY A 53 20.40 8.56 2.56
N PHE A 54 20.16 8.22 3.84
CA PHE A 54 19.63 6.90 4.23
C PHE A 54 18.11 6.91 4.31
N TRP A 55 17.48 5.82 3.87
CA TRP A 55 16.03 5.65 3.95
C TRP A 55 15.55 5.46 5.39
N GLU A 56 14.53 6.22 5.77
CA GLU A 56 13.82 6.10 7.03
C GLU A 56 12.31 6.09 6.78
N VAL A 57 11.57 5.36 7.63
CA VAL A 57 10.10 5.36 7.56
C VAL A 57 9.56 6.56 8.33
N ALA A 58 8.81 7.41 7.63
CA ALA A 58 8.10 8.54 8.24
C ALA A 58 6.80 8.08 8.90
N VAL A 59 5.99 7.26 8.23
CA VAL A 59 4.74 6.75 8.80
C VAL A 59 4.33 5.40 8.21
N TYR A 60 3.73 4.56 9.06
CA TYR A 60 2.90 3.43 8.66
C TYR A 60 1.44 3.80 8.92
N LEU A 61 0.67 4.00 7.86
CA LEU A 61 -0.72 4.43 7.91
C LEU A 61 -1.61 3.39 7.25
N VAL A 62 -2.69 3.01 7.91
CA VAL A 62 -3.73 2.17 7.30
C VAL A 62 -4.87 3.06 6.87
N ARG A 63 -5.18 3.05 5.58
CA ARG A 63 -6.33 3.76 5.00
C ARG A 63 -7.48 2.78 4.88
N ILE A 64 -8.63 3.12 5.47
CA ILE A 64 -9.80 2.25 5.52
C ILE A 64 -10.92 2.96 4.76
N GLY A 65 -11.39 2.36 3.67
CA GLY A 65 -12.52 2.90 2.91
C GLY A 65 -13.84 2.74 3.65
N SER A 66 -14.87 3.45 3.19
CA SER A 66 -16.24 3.27 3.66
C SER A 66 -17.16 2.79 2.53
N ASN A 67 -18.32 2.27 2.90
CA ASN A 67 -19.47 1.99 2.01
C ASN A 67 -19.32 0.86 0.98
N GLN A 68 -18.80 -0.30 1.36
CA GLN A 68 -18.75 -1.51 0.49
C GLN A 68 -18.09 -1.29 -0.89
N LYS A 69 -17.33 -0.21 -1.06
CA LYS A 69 -16.60 0.09 -2.30
C LYS A 69 -15.38 -0.83 -2.42
N VAL A 70 -14.81 -0.88 -3.62
CA VAL A 70 -13.62 -1.69 -3.92
C VAL A 70 -12.35 -1.05 -3.36
N VAL A 71 -12.35 0.28 -3.21
CA VAL A 71 -11.16 1.09 -2.88
C VAL A 71 -11.22 1.72 -1.49
N SER A 72 -10.07 1.87 -0.87
CA SER A 72 -9.81 2.44 0.46
C SER A 72 -9.64 3.97 0.47
N ASN A 73 -10.34 4.67 -0.42
CA ASN A 73 -10.13 6.11 -0.62
C ASN A 73 -10.64 6.93 0.58
N VAL A 74 -9.71 7.51 1.34
CA VAL A 74 -9.98 8.37 2.51
C VAL A 74 -10.79 9.61 2.12
N ALA A 75 -10.50 10.21 0.95
CA ALA A 75 -11.20 11.41 0.47
C ALA A 75 -12.70 11.18 0.21
N GLN A 76 -13.14 9.92 0.10
CA GLN A 76 -14.55 9.55 -0.09
C GLN A 76 -15.25 9.14 1.21
N GLY A 77 -14.77 9.65 2.36
CA GLY A 77 -15.34 9.38 3.68
C GLY A 77 -14.78 8.12 4.35
N GLY A 78 -13.55 7.75 4.00
CA GLY A 78 -12.80 6.71 4.71
C GLY A 78 -12.22 7.20 6.04
N SER A 79 -11.55 6.32 6.76
CA SER A 79 -10.84 6.62 8.00
C SER A 79 -9.39 6.18 7.92
N VAL A 80 -8.57 6.62 8.88
CA VAL A 80 -7.17 6.24 9.00
C VAL A 80 -6.87 5.64 10.36
N SER A 81 -5.92 4.71 10.40
CA SER A 81 -5.43 4.11 11.64
C SER A 81 -3.92 3.92 11.61
N ARG A 82 -3.30 3.89 12.79
CA ARG A 82 -1.90 3.44 12.91
C ARG A 82 -1.84 1.93 12.69
N LEU A 83 -0.72 1.45 12.14
CA LEU A 83 -0.57 0.02 11.79
C LEU A 83 -0.82 -0.91 12.98
N ARG A 84 -0.20 -0.65 14.14
CA ARG A 84 -0.31 -1.55 15.32
C ARG A 84 -1.76 -1.75 15.80
N PRO A 85 -2.53 -0.71 16.18
CA PRO A 85 -3.91 -0.90 16.63
C PRO A 85 -4.82 -1.49 15.53
N PHE A 86 -4.51 -1.21 14.26
CA PHE A 86 -5.22 -1.85 13.15
C PHE A 86 -4.99 -3.36 13.10
N LEU A 87 -3.73 -3.80 13.20
CA LEU A 87 -3.40 -5.23 13.27
C LEU A 87 -3.97 -5.87 14.54
N GLU A 88 -4.05 -5.15 15.66
CA GLU A 88 -4.60 -5.67 16.94
C GLU A 88 -6.07 -6.03 16.78
N SER A 89 -6.83 -5.19 16.09
CA SER A 89 -8.25 -5.42 15.86
C SER A 89 -8.53 -6.44 14.75
N ASN A 90 -7.75 -6.43 13.65
CA ASN A 90 -8.06 -7.22 12.45
C ASN A 90 -7.24 -8.52 12.30
N PHE A 91 -6.02 -8.58 12.81
CA PHE A 91 -5.05 -9.66 12.55
C PHE A 91 -4.32 -10.13 13.81
N LYS A 92 -5.00 -10.14 14.97
CA LYS A 92 -4.41 -10.42 16.29
C LYS A 92 -3.45 -11.61 16.34
N GLU A 93 -3.82 -12.73 15.70
CA GLU A 93 -3.03 -13.98 15.72
C GLU A 93 -1.74 -13.88 14.89
N ASN A 94 -1.76 -13.14 13.78
CA ASN A 94 -0.65 -13.06 12.82
C ASN A 94 0.06 -11.71 12.85
N MET A 95 -0.27 -10.85 13.81
CA MET A 95 0.15 -9.46 13.88
C MET A 95 1.65 -9.28 13.73
N GLU A 96 2.42 -9.95 14.58
CA GLU A 96 3.87 -9.72 14.64
C GLU A 96 4.55 -10.18 13.35
N SER A 97 4.05 -11.27 12.75
CA SER A 97 4.51 -11.75 11.45
C SER A 97 4.20 -10.77 10.31
N ILE A 98 2.96 -10.24 10.28
CA ILE A 98 2.55 -9.24 9.28
C ILE A 98 3.36 -7.96 9.45
N LYS A 99 3.48 -7.46 10.68
CA LYS A 99 4.26 -6.27 11.01
C LYS A 99 5.73 -6.44 10.57
N ALA A 100 6.37 -7.54 10.94
CA ALA A 100 7.75 -7.82 10.56
C ALA A 100 7.93 -7.88 9.03
N SER A 101 6.95 -8.43 8.32
CA SER A 101 6.98 -8.50 6.85
C SER A 101 6.84 -7.12 6.21
N ILE A 102 5.96 -6.26 6.72
CA ILE A 102 5.82 -4.85 6.32
C ILE A 102 7.13 -4.08 6.55
N GLU A 103 7.72 -4.23 7.74
CA GLU A 103 9.00 -3.58 8.10
C GLU A 103 10.14 -4.07 7.21
N ASN A 104 10.18 -5.37 6.90
CA ASN A 104 11.18 -5.92 5.99
C ASN A 104 11.03 -5.36 4.56
N ILE A 105 9.80 -5.16 4.06
CA ILE A 105 9.55 -4.50 2.78
C ILE A 105 10.05 -3.05 2.84
N ALA A 106 9.65 -2.29 3.85
CA ALA A 106 10.01 -0.89 4.02
C ALA A 106 11.54 -0.69 4.07
N ASN A 107 12.27 -1.60 4.73
CA ASN A 107 13.73 -1.50 4.86
C ASN A 107 14.52 -1.91 3.62
N LYS A 108 13.96 -2.77 2.74
CA LYS A 108 14.71 -3.36 1.62
C LYS A 108 14.28 -2.84 0.25
N LEU A 109 12.99 -2.60 0.05
CA LEU A 109 12.45 -2.24 -1.24
C LEU A 109 13.02 -0.92 -1.79
N PRO A 110 13.17 0.17 -1.01
CA PRO A 110 13.73 1.43 -1.53
C PRO A 110 15.11 1.25 -2.18
N TYR A 111 16.04 0.62 -1.48
CA TYR A 111 17.38 0.34 -2.01
C TYR A 111 17.33 -0.56 -3.24
N LYS A 112 16.41 -1.53 -3.28
CA LYS A 112 16.23 -2.39 -4.45
C LYS A 112 15.70 -1.61 -5.66
N LEU A 113 14.77 -0.68 -5.47
CA LEU A 113 14.24 0.17 -6.53
C LEU A 113 15.33 1.08 -7.10
N GLU A 114 16.13 1.72 -6.25
CA GLU A 114 17.27 2.55 -6.71
C GLU A 114 18.27 1.74 -7.53
N SER A 115 18.55 0.50 -7.10
CA SER A 115 19.42 -0.42 -7.86
C SER A 115 18.84 -0.81 -9.22
N ILE A 116 17.51 -0.97 -9.34
CA ILE A 116 16.85 -1.33 -10.61
C ILE A 116 16.80 -0.14 -11.56
N PHE A 117 16.38 1.02 -11.06
CA PHE A 117 16.18 2.22 -11.88
C PHE A 117 17.45 3.03 -12.12
N GLN A 118 18.54 2.70 -11.40
CA GLN A 118 19.82 3.42 -11.45
C GLN A 118 19.64 4.93 -11.18
N GLN A 119 18.74 5.26 -10.25
CA GLN A 119 18.37 6.62 -9.90
C GLN A 119 18.35 6.79 -8.39
N ASN A 120 18.78 7.97 -7.93
CA ASN A 120 18.63 8.39 -6.55
C ASN A 120 17.19 8.87 -6.34
N LEU A 121 16.44 8.15 -5.51
CA LEU A 121 15.10 8.55 -5.10
C LEU A 121 15.22 9.27 -3.75
N ILE A 122 14.25 10.13 -3.42
CA ILE A 122 14.25 10.93 -2.18
C ILE A 122 13.08 10.55 -1.28
N SER A 123 11.94 10.25 -1.88
CA SER A 123 10.70 10.00 -1.18
C SER A 123 9.89 8.91 -1.88
N LEU A 124 9.31 8.00 -1.09
CA LEU A 124 8.50 6.89 -1.58
C LEU A 124 7.24 6.70 -0.75
N GLY A 125 6.15 6.36 -1.45
CA GLY A 125 4.90 5.86 -0.89
C GLY A 125 4.70 4.42 -1.35
N LEU A 126 4.56 3.49 -0.43
CA LEU A 126 4.26 2.09 -0.75
C LEU A 126 2.84 1.76 -0.32
N ASP A 127 2.05 1.19 -1.23
CA ASP A 127 0.69 0.73 -0.91
C ASP A 127 0.64 -0.78 -0.83
N ILE A 128 0.26 -1.27 0.36
CA ILE A 128 0.32 -2.69 0.70
C ILE A 128 -1.08 -3.22 1.05
N GLY A 129 -1.50 -4.27 0.37
CA GLY A 129 -2.67 -5.07 0.72
C GLY A 129 -2.32 -6.24 1.64
N ILE A 130 -3.28 -6.62 2.50
CA ILE A 130 -3.13 -7.76 3.42
C ILE A 130 -4.38 -8.63 3.34
N GLU A 131 -4.26 -9.86 2.82
CA GLU A 131 -5.37 -10.80 2.79
C GLU A 131 -5.64 -11.41 4.17
N LYS A 132 -6.83 -12.01 4.36
CA LYS A 132 -7.28 -12.61 5.63
C LYS A 132 -6.26 -13.55 6.29
N GLY A 133 -5.48 -14.28 5.50
CA GLY A 133 -4.44 -15.18 6.02
C GLY A 133 -3.13 -14.49 6.43
N GLY A 134 -3.03 -13.17 6.29
CA GLY A 134 -1.81 -12.39 6.56
C GLY A 134 -0.85 -12.29 5.37
N GLN A 135 -1.25 -12.77 4.18
CA GLN A 135 -0.45 -12.65 2.97
C GLN A 135 -0.38 -11.18 2.55
N ILE A 136 0.83 -10.72 2.24
CA ILE A 136 1.12 -9.33 1.91
C ILE A 136 1.31 -9.18 0.40
N TYR A 137 0.72 -8.12 -0.16
CA TYR A 137 0.82 -7.79 -1.57
C TYR A 137 1.18 -6.32 -1.73
N LEU A 138 2.16 -6.01 -2.58
CA LEU A 138 2.43 -4.66 -3.03
C LEU A 138 1.45 -4.30 -4.16
N PHE A 139 0.72 -3.21 -4.00
CA PHE A 139 -0.14 -2.66 -5.05
C PHE A 139 0.65 -1.75 -5.97
N GLU A 140 1.27 -0.73 -5.40
CA GLU A 140 2.00 0.27 -6.15
C GLU A 140 3.09 0.94 -5.31
N VAL A 141 3.99 1.63 -6.02
CA VAL A 141 5.03 2.47 -5.44
C VAL A 141 4.95 3.84 -6.11
N GLU A 142 4.77 4.87 -5.31
CA GLU A 142 4.75 6.27 -5.75
C GLU A 142 6.06 6.97 -5.39
N THR A 143 6.71 7.59 -6.37
CA THR A 143 7.83 8.51 -6.14
C THR A 143 7.30 9.92 -5.90
N GLY A 144 7.71 10.56 -4.80
CA GLY A 144 7.22 11.89 -4.41
C GLY A 144 5.72 11.95 -4.07
N PRO A 145 5.21 11.13 -3.13
CA PRO A 145 3.81 11.17 -2.74
C PRO A 145 3.43 12.49 -2.06
N ALA A 146 2.13 12.78 -1.95
CA ALA A 146 1.64 13.86 -1.10
C ALA A 146 2.05 13.66 0.37
N ASN A 147 2.20 14.77 1.11
CA ASN A 147 2.67 14.76 2.51
C ASN A 147 1.58 14.47 3.54
N GLU A 148 0.44 13.94 3.11
CA GLU A 148 -0.72 13.71 3.96
C GLU A 148 -0.35 12.84 5.17
N PHE A 149 -0.81 13.25 6.35
CA PHE A 149 -0.64 12.54 7.62
C PHE A 149 0.80 12.33 8.13
N ALA A 150 1.83 12.93 7.50
CA ALA A 150 3.23 12.76 7.89
C ALA A 150 4.10 14.02 7.78
N MET A 151 3.51 15.21 7.63
CA MET A 151 4.27 16.46 7.42
C MET A 151 5.33 16.71 8.51
N GLY A 152 5.00 16.47 9.78
CA GLY A 152 5.92 16.69 10.89
C GLY A 152 7.08 15.69 10.89
N GLU A 153 6.77 14.40 10.70
CA GLU A 153 7.72 13.30 10.65
C GLU A 153 8.71 13.47 9.48
N ILE A 154 8.19 13.82 8.29
CA ILE A 154 9.01 14.13 7.11
C ILE A 154 9.99 15.27 7.41
N ALA A 155 9.50 16.39 7.97
CA ALA A 155 10.33 17.54 8.29
C ALA A 155 11.44 17.21 9.32
N ILE A 156 11.15 16.33 10.28
CA ILE A 156 12.13 15.84 11.25
C ILE A 156 13.18 14.97 10.56
N ILE A 157 12.78 14.00 9.74
CA ILE A 157 13.69 13.06 9.07
C ILE A 157 14.66 13.80 8.15
N GLN A 158 14.16 14.71 7.32
CA GLN A 158 14.97 15.44 6.35
C GLN A 158 16.05 16.34 7.00
N ARG A 159 15.86 16.72 8.27
CA ARG A 159 16.85 17.49 9.04
C ARG A 159 17.85 16.62 9.81
N ARG A 160 17.66 15.30 9.87
CA ARG A 160 18.58 14.41 10.62
C ARG A 160 19.92 14.33 9.92
N GLY A 161 20.97 14.71 10.65
CA GLY A 161 22.35 14.59 10.18
C GLY A 161 22.78 15.67 9.19
N VAL A 162 22.02 16.77 9.08
CA VAL A 162 22.46 18.07 8.55
C VAL A 162 23.22 18.83 9.64
#